data_AF-A0AAW2KYV6-F1
#
_entry.id   AF-A0AAW2KYV6-F1
#
_cell.length_a   1.000
_cell.length_b   1.000
_cell.length_c   1.000
_cell.angle_alpha   90.00
_cell.angle_beta   90.00
_cell.angle_gamma   90.00
#
_symmetry.space_group_name_H-M   'P 1'
#
loop_
_entity.id
_entity.type
_entity.pdbx_description
1 polymer ?
#
loop_
_entity_poly.entity_id
_entity_poly.type
_entity_poly.pdbx_seq_one_letter_code
_entity_poly.pdbx_strand_id
1 'polypeptide(L)'
;MAAQLSANICNQKAINGQEPSGYDDDQAMEEKKGKGFAVMEPNNEECAVERADRLSKTVTKFQEHLRERVSYYLGYPANHSCSHYLNLSTLLQFNMNNVGDPFKESDHGLHSKKFEVGVLDWFAGLWGIDKDEYWGYVTNGGTEANLHAILLGRELLPNGILYTSEESHYSLFKIARMYRMDCETIASLATGEMDWTTFKGAIDDLDLVIQTLEDCGFSRDQFYIHCDAAISGFIVPFLKQAPKFTFKKPIGSVSISGHKFLGCPMPCGVLLTRKRYIDMLSRSIEYIATIDTTIAGSRNGHSPIFLWYVLNIKGRKGLEKDVEKCLINSRYLRDRLKKAGISSMLNEMSITVVFERPRTASSFATGNSSV
;
A
#
# COMPACT_ATOMS: atom_id res chain seq x y z
N MET A 1 1.16 36.72 -29.11
CA MET A 1 2.43 37.42 -28.86
C MET A 1 2.95 37.00 -27.49
N ALA A 2 3.53 35.79 -27.38
CA ALA A 2 4.16 35.24 -26.16
C ALA A 2 4.75 33.85 -26.49
N ALA A 3 5.62 33.77 -27.51
CA ALA A 3 6.24 32.53 -27.98
C ALA A 3 7.75 32.71 -28.17
N GLN A 4 8.38 33.46 -27.26
CA GLN A 4 9.81 33.79 -27.26
C GLN A 4 10.22 34.30 -25.87
N LEU A 5 10.37 33.37 -24.93
CA LEU A 5 11.02 33.63 -23.62
C LEU A 5 11.52 32.35 -22.90
N SER A 6 11.14 31.15 -23.34
CA SER A 6 11.61 29.88 -22.76
C SER A 6 12.98 29.39 -23.24
N ALA A 7 13.69 30.13 -24.11
CA ALA A 7 14.92 29.66 -24.76
C ALA A 7 16.23 29.99 -24.01
N ASN A 8 16.22 30.91 -23.03
CA ASN A 8 17.45 31.50 -22.47
C ASN A 8 17.87 30.99 -21.07
N ILE A 9 17.29 29.90 -20.56
CA ILE A 9 17.67 29.31 -19.26
C ILE A 9 18.36 27.93 -19.42
N CYS A 10 18.33 27.33 -20.63
CA CYS A 10 18.88 25.99 -20.86
C CYS A 10 20.40 25.94 -21.19
N ASN A 11 21.08 27.09 -21.31
CA ASN A 11 22.37 27.19 -22.00
C ASN A 11 23.57 27.64 -21.12
N GLN A 12 23.61 27.25 -19.84
CA GLN A 12 24.72 27.58 -18.92
C GLN A 12 25.25 26.42 -18.04
N LYS A 13 25.03 25.15 -18.44
CA LYS A 13 25.67 23.98 -17.80
C LYS A 13 26.24 22.96 -18.80
N ALA A 14 26.86 23.46 -19.86
CA ALA A 14 27.83 22.71 -20.66
C ALA A 14 29.15 23.48 -20.67
N ILE A 15 30.28 22.75 -20.67
CA ILE A 15 31.69 23.18 -20.48
C ILE A 15 32.21 22.94 -19.04
N ASN A 16 32.49 21.67 -18.75
CA ASN A 16 33.81 21.19 -18.31
C ASN A 16 33.73 19.66 -18.31
N GLY A 17 34.33 19.04 -19.33
CA GLY A 17 34.26 17.59 -19.53
C GLY A 17 35.38 16.86 -18.79
N GLN A 18 35.02 15.76 -18.15
CA GLN A 18 35.84 14.55 -17.98
C GLN A 18 34.91 13.42 -17.54
N GLU A 19 34.39 12.66 -18.51
CA GLU A 19 33.67 11.42 -18.22
C GLU A 19 34.68 10.34 -17.81
N PRO A 20 34.48 9.64 -16.68
CA PRO A 20 35.28 8.45 -16.37
C PRO A 20 34.91 7.32 -17.31
N SER A 21 35.87 6.86 -18.12
CA SER A 21 35.72 5.66 -18.95
C SER A 21 35.47 4.43 -18.07
N GLY A 22 34.30 3.81 -18.21
CA GLY A 22 33.90 2.69 -17.34
C GLY A 22 32.55 2.06 -17.69
N TYR A 23 32.29 1.83 -18.98
CA TYR A 23 31.10 1.11 -19.46
C TYR A 23 31.50 0.07 -20.51
N ASP A 24 31.69 -1.18 -20.08
CA ASP A 24 31.78 -2.37 -20.94
C ASP A 24 31.40 -3.65 -20.15
N ASP A 25 31.69 -3.72 -18.85
CA ASP A 25 31.43 -4.91 -18.01
C ASP A 25 29.94 -5.13 -17.65
N ASP A 26 29.13 -4.07 -17.58
CA ASP A 26 27.71 -4.17 -17.18
C ASP A 26 26.82 -4.80 -18.28
N GLN A 27 27.09 -4.55 -19.56
CA GLN A 27 26.31 -5.16 -20.66
C GLN A 27 26.52 -6.68 -20.72
N ALA A 28 27.75 -7.16 -20.50
CA ALA A 28 28.05 -8.59 -20.43
C ALA A 28 27.40 -9.30 -19.22
N MET A 29 27.10 -8.55 -18.14
CA MET A 29 26.35 -9.01 -16.97
C MET A 29 24.82 -9.04 -17.22
N GLU A 30 24.27 -8.12 -18.03
CA GLU A 30 22.84 -8.10 -18.35
C GLU A 30 22.43 -9.22 -19.31
N GLU A 31 23.21 -9.51 -20.37
CA GLU A 31 22.88 -10.57 -21.35
C GLU A 31 22.73 -11.98 -20.73
N LYS A 32 23.37 -12.23 -19.57
CA LYS A 32 23.27 -13.49 -18.84
C LYS A 32 22.10 -13.55 -17.86
N LYS A 33 21.57 -12.41 -17.40
CA LYS A 33 20.49 -12.38 -16.36
C LYS A 33 19.11 -12.77 -16.90
N GLY A 34 18.84 -12.62 -18.20
CA GLY A 34 17.52 -12.89 -18.79
C GLY A 34 17.22 -14.36 -19.13
N LYS A 35 18.24 -15.16 -19.50
CA LYS A 35 18.02 -16.46 -20.17
C LYS A 35 17.41 -17.55 -19.28
N GLY A 36 17.48 -17.43 -17.95
CA GLY A 36 16.95 -18.42 -17.01
C GLY A 36 15.46 -18.29 -16.66
N PHE A 37 14.83 -17.16 -17.00
CA PHE A 37 13.46 -16.82 -16.62
C PHE A 37 12.52 -16.57 -17.80
N ALA A 38 13.01 -16.67 -19.04
CA ALA A 38 12.18 -16.56 -20.23
C ALA A 38 11.08 -17.65 -20.24
N VAL A 39 9.89 -17.30 -20.71
CA VAL A 39 8.86 -18.28 -21.06
C VAL A 39 9.34 -19.00 -22.31
N MET A 40 9.87 -20.20 -22.12
CA MET A 40 10.38 -21.05 -23.20
C MET A 40 9.28 -22.02 -23.63
N GLU A 41 8.92 -21.98 -24.91
CA GLU A 41 8.10 -23.04 -25.51
C GLU A 41 8.84 -24.39 -25.37
N PRO A 42 8.16 -25.48 -24.98
CA PRO A 42 8.82 -26.76 -24.80
C PRO A 42 9.29 -27.33 -26.14
N ASN A 43 10.54 -27.82 -26.20
CA ASN A 43 10.97 -28.63 -27.34
C ASN A 43 10.19 -29.96 -27.33
N ASN A 44 9.73 -30.42 -28.49
CA ASN A 44 9.08 -31.72 -28.67
C ASN A 44 9.99 -32.90 -28.27
N GLU A 45 11.31 -32.71 -28.32
CA GLU A 45 12.31 -33.71 -27.91
C GLU A 45 12.61 -33.71 -26.41
N GLU A 46 12.30 -32.62 -25.67
CA GLU A 46 12.54 -32.55 -24.21
C GLU A 46 11.45 -33.31 -23.47
N CYS A 47 11.80 -34.38 -22.76
CA CYS A 47 10.82 -35.18 -22.04
C CYS A 47 10.25 -34.44 -20.82
N ALA A 48 9.06 -34.84 -20.37
CA ALA A 48 8.38 -34.17 -19.26
C ALA A 48 9.19 -34.19 -17.94
N VAL A 49 10.06 -35.19 -17.75
CA VAL A 49 10.91 -35.33 -16.55
C VAL A 49 12.05 -34.32 -16.54
N GLU A 50 12.78 -34.19 -17.66
CA GLU A 50 13.86 -33.20 -17.82
C GLU A 50 13.33 -31.77 -17.65
N ARG A 51 12.16 -31.51 -18.23
CA ARG A 51 11.45 -30.23 -18.10
C ARG A 51 11.07 -29.92 -16.66
N ALA A 52 10.53 -30.90 -15.93
CA ALA A 52 10.16 -30.75 -14.52
C ALA A 52 11.38 -30.54 -13.62
N ASP A 53 12.47 -31.27 -13.84
CA ASP A 53 13.75 -31.09 -13.15
C ASP A 53 14.36 -29.70 -13.41
N ARG A 54 14.38 -29.23 -14.66
CA ARG A 54 14.83 -27.88 -15.04
C ARG A 54 14.02 -26.80 -14.31
N LEU A 55 12.70 -26.89 -14.36
CA LEU A 55 11.80 -25.93 -13.69
C LEU A 55 11.98 -25.96 -12.17
N SER A 56 12.07 -27.14 -11.57
CA SER A 56 12.33 -27.33 -10.14
C SER A 56 13.64 -26.67 -9.71
N LYS A 57 14.74 -26.90 -10.44
CA LYS A 57 16.05 -26.28 -10.21
C LYS A 57 16.00 -24.74 -10.31
N THR A 58 15.27 -24.18 -11.27
CA THR A 58 15.10 -22.72 -11.39
C THR A 58 14.31 -22.16 -10.20
N VAL A 59 13.20 -22.80 -9.82
CA VAL A 59 12.39 -22.37 -8.66
C VAL A 59 13.17 -22.49 -7.35
N THR A 60 13.93 -23.57 -7.12
CA THR A 60 14.76 -23.74 -5.92
C THR A 60 15.80 -22.63 -5.79
N LYS A 61 16.54 -22.31 -6.87
CA LYS A 61 17.51 -21.20 -6.88
C LYS A 61 16.84 -19.85 -6.58
N PHE A 62 15.64 -19.63 -7.11
CA PHE A 62 14.89 -18.41 -6.82
C PHE A 62 14.41 -18.35 -5.37
N GLN A 63 13.99 -19.47 -4.77
CA GLN A 63 13.67 -19.54 -3.34
C GLN A 63 14.89 -19.24 -2.45
N GLU A 64 16.08 -19.75 -2.80
CA GLU A 64 17.34 -19.45 -2.10
C GLU A 64 17.65 -17.95 -2.16
N HIS A 65 17.57 -17.35 -3.35
CA HIS A 65 17.72 -15.91 -3.54
C HIS A 65 16.70 -15.11 -2.68
N LEU A 66 15.42 -15.49 -2.66
CA LEU A 66 14.43 -14.82 -1.84
C LEU A 66 14.73 -14.92 -0.33
N ARG A 67 15.20 -16.08 0.16
CA ARG A 67 15.63 -16.24 1.57
C ARG A 67 16.77 -15.29 1.92
N GLU A 68 17.77 -15.19 1.06
CA GLU A 68 18.89 -14.25 1.20
C GLU A 68 18.37 -12.80 1.24
N ARG A 69 17.56 -12.39 0.25
CA ARG A 69 17.03 -11.02 0.17
C ARG A 69 16.19 -10.64 1.40
N VAL A 70 15.38 -11.55 1.95
CA VAL A 70 14.56 -11.31 3.15
C VAL A 70 15.41 -11.05 4.39
N SER A 71 16.59 -11.68 4.52
CA SER A 71 17.46 -11.49 5.69
C SER A 71 18.05 -10.08 5.83
N TYR A 72 18.03 -9.28 4.75
CA TYR A 72 18.50 -7.89 4.72
C TYR A 72 17.37 -6.87 4.43
N TYR A 73 16.10 -7.30 4.46
CA TYR A 73 14.98 -6.48 4.00
C TYR A 73 14.43 -5.58 5.10
N LEU A 74 14.83 -4.30 5.08
CA LEU A 74 14.41 -3.27 6.06
C LEU A 74 13.85 -1.98 5.43
N GLY A 75 13.97 -1.82 4.11
CA GLY A 75 13.73 -0.53 3.43
C GLY A 75 12.30 -0.29 2.89
N TYR A 76 11.36 -1.22 3.10
CA TYR A 76 10.00 -1.11 2.58
C TYR A 76 9.00 -1.71 3.59
N PRO A 77 7.80 -1.12 3.78
CA PRO A 77 6.85 -1.52 4.82
C PRO A 77 6.05 -2.78 4.44
N ALA A 78 6.73 -3.93 4.37
CA ALA A 78 6.14 -5.25 4.14
C ALA A 78 6.58 -6.24 5.22
N ASN A 79 5.63 -6.98 5.77
CA ASN A 79 5.89 -8.02 6.77
C ASN A 79 6.09 -9.38 6.09
N HIS A 80 7.35 -9.82 6.04
CA HIS A 80 7.76 -11.08 5.41
C HIS A 80 7.56 -12.33 6.28
N SER A 81 6.94 -12.21 7.47
CA SER A 81 6.68 -13.34 8.38
C SER A 81 5.50 -14.22 7.92
N CYS A 82 5.63 -14.83 6.73
CA CYS A 82 4.55 -15.53 6.04
C CYS A 82 4.58 -17.07 6.16
N SER A 83 5.50 -17.65 6.94
CA SER A 83 5.67 -19.12 7.04
C SER A 83 4.44 -19.86 7.59
N HIS A 84 3.65 -19.21 8.44
CA HIS A 84 2.42 -19.78 8.99
C HIS A 84 1.35 -20.06 7.92
N TYR A 85 1.41 -19.39 6.76
CA TYR A 85 0.50 -19.63 5.64
C TYR A 85 0.77 -20.94 4.86
N LEU A 86 1.87 -21.66 5.15
CA LEU A 86 2.11 -22.97 4.53
C LEU A 86 0.98 -23.97 4.83
N ASN A 87 0.28 -23.80 5.95
CA ASN A 87 -0.92 -24.57 6.31
C ASN A 87 -2.12 -24.34 5.35
N LEU A 88 -2.11 -23.25 4.57
CA LEU A 88 -3.13 -22.94 3.55
C LEU A 88 -2.70 -23.34 2.13
N SER A 89 -1.51 -23.93 1.95
CA SER A 89 -0.94 -24.22 0.63
C SER A 89 -1.80 -25.14 -0.24
N THR A 90 -2.56 -26.06 0.37
CA THR A 90 -3.51 -26.93 -0.34
C THR A 90 -4.66 -26.19 -1.00
N LEU A 91 -4.98 -24.95 -0.57
CA LEU A 91 -6.01 -24.12 -1.22
C LEU A 91 -5.58 -23.61 -2.59
N LEU A 92 -4.28 -23.64 -2.91
CA LEU A 92 -3.74 -23.19 -4.21
C LEU A 92 -4.17 -24.10 -5.38
N GLN A 93 -4.72 -25.30 -5.11
CA GLN A 93 -5.29 -26.18 -6.14
C GLN A 93 -6.67 -25.72 -6.63
N PHE A 94 -7.34 -24.80 -5.92
CA PHE A 94 -8.67 -24.30 -6.26
C PHE A 94 -8.59 -22.92 -6.90
N ASN A 95 -9.16 -22.77 -8.10
CA ASN A 95 -9.35 -21.47 -8.74
C ASN A 95 -10.58 -20.78 -8.14
N MET A 96 -10.38 -19.98 -7.08
CA MET A 96 -11.47 -19.31 -6.35
C MET A 96 -11.64 -17.86 -6.82
N ASN A 97 -12.89 -17.45 -7.09
CA ASN A 97 -13.24 -16.12 -7.56
C ASN A 97 -14.40 -15.52 -6.75
N ASN A 98 -14.14 -14.42 -6.05
CA ASN A 98 -15.15 -13.70 -5.27
C ASN A 98 -15.91 -12.67 -6.13
N VAL A 99 -16.36 -13.08 -7.32
CA VAL A 99 -17.00 -12.18 -8.30
C VAL A 99 -18.15 -11.34 -7.70
N GLY A 100 -18.12 -10.04 -7.95
CA GLY A 100 -19.11 -9.07 -7.47
C GLY A 100 -19.17 -8.87 -5.95
N ASP A 101 -20.30 -8.33 -5.49
CA ASP A 101 -20.53 -7.86 -4.12
C ASP A 101 -20.28 -8.94 -3.04
N PRO A 102 -19.51 -8.67 -1.95
CA PRO A 102 -19.23 -9.65 -0.90
C PRO A 102 -20.46 -10.12 -0.10
N PHE A 103 -21.51 -9.28 0.00
CA PHE A 103 -22.72 -9.52 0.77
C PHE A 103 -23.85 -10.16 -0.04
N LYS A 104 -23.63 -10.39 -1.35
CA LYS A 104 -24.53 -11.15 -2.21
C LYS A 104 -23.97 -12.55 -2.44
N GLU A 105 -24.84 -13.55 -2.28
CA GLU A 105 -24.50 -14.92 -2.66
C GLU A 105 -24.12 -15.00 -4.15
N SER A 106 -23.35 -16.02 -4.49
CA SER A 106 -22.66 -16.15 -5.77
C SER A 106 -23.04 -17.46 -6.43
N ASP A 107 -23.59 -17.39 -7.65
CA ASP A 107 -23.81 -18.60 -8.46
C ASP A 107 -22.49 -19.30 -8.83
N HIS A 108 -21.37 -18.56 -8.77
CA HIS A 108 -20.03 -19.14 -8.83
C HIS A 108 -19.67 -19.79 -7.48
N GLY A 109 -19.85 -21.11 -7.39
CA GLY A 109 -19.66 -21.90 -6.15
C GLY A 109 -18.21 -22.09 -5.66
N LEU A 110 -17.19 -21.62 -6.40
CA LEU A 110 -15.79 -21.62 -5.96
C LEU A 110 -15.39 -20.23 -5.45
N HIS A 111 -15.91 -19.85 -4.29
CA HIS A 111 -15.69 -18.51 -3.71
C HIS A 111 -15.48 -18.56 -2.19
N SER A 112 -14.92 -17.49 -1.62
CA SER A 112 -14.63 -17.34 -0.20
C SER A 112 -15.35 -16.16 0.45
N LYS A 113 -16.45 -15.66 -0.14
CA LYS A 113 -17.17 -14.44 0.32
C LYS A 113 -17.50 -14.44 1.82
N LYS A 114 -17.74 -15.62 2.43
CA LYS A 114 -17.98 -15.75 3.89
C LYS A 114 -16.73 -15.42 4.75
N PHE A 115 -15.54 -15.77 4.27
CA PHE A 115 -14.27 -15.31 4.88
C PHE A 115 -14.06 -13.81 4.68
N GLU A 116 -14.41 -13.30 3.49
CA GLU A 116 -14.35 -11.87 3.18
C GLU A 116 -15.23 -11.02 4.10
N VAL A 117 -16.52 -11.36 4.25
CA VAL A 117 -17.40 -10.70 5.22
C VAL A 117 -16.87 -10.82 6.65
N GLY A 118 -16.27 -11.96 7.03
CA GLY A 118 -15.62 -12.11 8.34
C GLY A 118 -14.41 -11.18 8.57
N VAL A 119 -13.63 -10.89 7.51
CA VAL A 119 -12.54 -9.90 7.55
C VAL A 119 -13.10 -8.49 7.64
N LEU A 120 -14.12 -8.18 6.85
CA LEU A 120 -14.78 -6.87 6.84
C LEU A 120 -15.43 -6.55 8.19
N ASP A 121 -16.13 -7.51 8.80
CA ASP A 121 -16.71 -7.41 10.14
C ASP A 121 -15.65 -7.12 11.21
N TRP A 122 -14.47 -7.74 11.10
CA TRP A 122 -13.37 -7.52 12.03
C TRP A 122 -12.84 -6.07 11.92
N PHE A 123 -12.72 -5.55 10.69
CA PHE A 123 -12.34 -4.16 10.43
C PHE A 123 -13.44 -3.18 10.84
N ALA A 124 -14.72 -3.46 10.58
CA ALA A 124 -15.84 -2.63 11.01
C ALA A 124 -15.83 -2.41 12.54
N GLY A 125 -15.62 -3.49 13.30
CA GLY A 125 -15.42 -3.43 14.75
C GLY A 125 -14.09 -2.82 15.20
N LEU A 126 -13.09 -2.64 14.32
CA LEU A 126 -11.85 -1.92 14.62
C LEU A 126 -12.02 -0.40 14.40
N TRP A 127 -12.68 -0.03 13.30
CA TRP A 127 -12.92 1.35 12.87
C TRP A 127 -14.21 1.96 13.41
N GLY A 128 -14.99 1.22 14.18
CA GLY A 128 -16.16 1.72 14.91
C GLY A 128 -17.32 2.13 14.00
N ILE A 129 -17.69 1.26 13.06
CA ILE A 129 -18.92 1.33 12.27
C ILE A 129 -19.75 0.06 12.49
N ASP A 130 -21.07 0.21 12.59
CA ASP A 130 -21.98 -0.91 12.86
C ASP A 130 -22.26 -1.73 11.59
N LYS A 131 -22.62 -3.01 11.77
CA LYS A 131 -22.65 -4.01 10.69
C LYS A 131 -23.64 -3.73 9.56
N ASP A 132 -24.70 -2.99 9.88
CA ASP A 132 -25.75 -2.56 8.96
C ASP A 132 -25.46 -1.21 8.29
N GLU A 133 -24.55 -0.40 8.86
CA GLU A 133 -24.13 0.91 8.34
C GLU A 133 -22.95 0.87 7.37
N TYR A 134 -22.15 -0.21 7.37
CA TYR A 134 -20.95 -0.31 6.53
C TYR A 134 -21.17 -1.07 5.22
N TRP A 135 -20.35 -0.76 4.22
CA TRP A 135 -20.06 -1.62 3.08
C TRP A 135 -18.55 -1.65 2.86
N GLY A 136 -18.03 -2.72 2.28
CA GLY A 136 -16.60 -2.86 1.98
C GLY A 136 -16.31 -4.11 1.18
N TYR A 137 -15.06 -4.27 0.75
CA TYR A 137 -14.57 -5.47 0.07
C TYR A 137 -13.06 -5.63 0.24
N VAL A 138 -12.58 -6.88 0.08
CA VAL A 138 -11.15 -7.19 0.00
C VAL A 138 -10.66 -6.89 -1.41
N THR A 139 -9.62 -6.08 -1.47
CA THR A 139 -9.01 -5.56 -2.71
C THR A 139 -7.66 -6.22 -2.97
N ASN A 140 -7.06 -6.01 -4.15
CA ASN A 140 -5.68 -6.45 -4.43
C ASN A 140 -4.60 -5.53 -3.79
N GLY A 141 -4.99 -4.56 -2.95
CA GLY A 141 -4.08 -3.67 -2.22
C GLY A 141 -4.63 -2.26 -2.00
N GLY A 142 -3.87 -1.43 -1.30
CA GLY A 142 -4.23 -0.04 -1.00
C GLY A 142 -4.58 0.79 -2.24
N THR A 143 -3.87 0.62 -3.36
CA THR A 143 -4.16 1.37 -4.59
C THR A 143 -5.58 1.13 -5.13
N GLU A 144 -6.08 -0.10 -5.10
CA GLU A 144 -7.45 -0.43 -5.54
C GLU A 144 -8.50 0.06 -4.53
N ALA A 145 -8.19 -0.03 -3.23
CA ALA A 145 -9.04 0.51 -2.18
C ALA A 145 -9.16 2.04 -2.29
N ASN A 146 -8.06 2.77 -2.48
CA ASN A 146 -8.05 4.21 -2.73
C ASN A 146 -8.77 4.56 -4.05
N LEU A 147 -8.55 3.78 -5.12
CA LEU A 147 -9.19 3.99 -6.42
C LEU A 147 -10.72 3.95 -6.31
N HIS A 148 -11.28 3.03 -5.53
CA HIS A 148 -12.72 3.01 -5.25
C HIS A 148 -13.12 4.09 -4.23
N ALA A 149 -12.32 4.34 -3.19
CA ALA A 149 -12.62 5.37 -2.20
C ALA A 149 -12.73 6.79 -2.78
N ILE A 150 -11.87 7.14 -3.73
CA ILE A 150 -11.91 8.44 -4.43
C ILE A 150 -13.01 8.46 -5.49
N LEU A 151 -13.37 7.33 -6.11
CA LEU A 151 -14.56 7.24 -6.97
C LEU A 151 -15.83 7.61 -6.18
N LEU A 152 -16.01 7.01 -5.00
CA LEU A 152 -17.12 7.34 -4.10
C LEU A 152 -17.16 8.84 -3.78
N GLY A 153 -16.01 9.44 -3.43
CA GLY A 153 -15.92 10.87 -3.17
C GLY A 153 -16.30 11.74 -4.37
N ARG A 154 -15.82 11.38 -5.57
CA ARG A 154 -16.12 12.06 -6.83
C ARG A 154 -17.58 11.99 -7.23
N GLU A 155 -18.21 10.82 -7.15
CA GLU A 155 -19.62 10.68 -7.53
C GLU A 155 -20.57 11.36 -6.52
N LEU A 156 -20.17 11.46 -5.25
CA LEU A 156 -20.87 12.27 -4.24
C LEU A 156 -20.67 13.78 -4.45
N LEU A 157 -19.49 14.19 -4.92
CA LEU A 157 -19.09 15.59 -5.14
C LEU A 157 -18.49 15.75 -6.56
N PRO A 158 -19.31 15.79 -7.63
CA PRO A 158 -18.82 15.75 -9.02
C PRO A 158 -17.91 16.91 -9.43
N ASN A 159 -18.04 18.06 -8.75
CA ASN A 159 -17.21 19.24 -8.94
C ASN A 159 -16.19 19.44 -7.79
N GLY A 160 -15.97 18.40 -6.97
CA GLY A 160 -15.08 18.45 -5.82
C GLY A 160 -13.61 18.39 -6.21
N ILE A 161 -12.80 19.26 -5.61
CA ILE A 161 -11.34 19.25 -5.72
C ILE A 161 -10.77 18.21 -4.74
N LEU A 162 -9.82 17.39 -5.20
CA LEU A 162 -9.10 16.48 -4.32
C LEU A 162 -7.96 17.22 -3.61
N TYR A 163 -8.07 17.40 -2.29
CA TYR A 163 -6.96 17.89 -1.46
C TYR A 163 -6.17 16.72 -0.87
N THR A 164 -4.84 16.80 -0.91
CA THR A 164 -3.95 15.75 -0.41
C THR A 164 -2.54 16.29 -0.11
N SER A 165 -1.76 15.63 0.76
CA SER A 165 -0.35 16.02 1.02
C SER A 165 0.54 15.74 -0.18
N GLU A 166 1.54 16.58 -0.41
CA GLU A 166 2.67 16.32 -1.33
C GLU A 166 3.37 14.97 -1.09
N GLU A 167 3.42 14.49 0.17
CA GLU A 167 4.02 13.22 0.59
C GLU A 167 3.03 12.04 0.60
N SER A 168 1.80 12.26 0.12
CA SER A 168 0.81 11.19 -0.04
C SER A 168 1.27 10.13 -1.03
N HIS A 169 0.81 8.89 -0.83
CA HIS A 169 1.20 7.78 -1.69
C HIS A 169 0.81 8.06 -3.15
N TYR A 170 1.78 7.89 -4.07
CA TYR A 170 1.70 8.26 -5.49
C TYR A 170 0.43 7.78 -6.24
N SER A 171 -0.24 6.75 -5.71
CA SER A 171 -1.52 6.30 -6.23
C SER A 171 -2.58 7.40 -6.23
N LEU A 172 -2.62 8.31 -5.24
CA LEU A 172 -3.66 9.36 -5.20
C LEU A 172 -3.56 10.31 -6.40
N PHE A 173 -2.37 10.80 -6.72
CA PHE A 173 -2.13 11.61 -7.93
C PHE A 173 -2.45 10.85 -9.22
N LYS A 174 -2.11 9.55 -9.28
CA LYS A 174 -2.49 8.68 -10.40
C LYS A 174 -4.02 8.55 -10.54
N ILE A 175 -4.72 8.37 -9.42
CA ILE A 175 -6.19 8.22 -9.36
C ILE A 175 -6.88 9.51 -9.78
N ALA A 176 -6.45 10.67 -9.26
CA ALA A 176 -6.96 11.98 -9.67
C ALA A 176 -6.86 12.18 -11.18
N ARG A 177 -5.69 11.86 -11.76
CA ARG A 177 -5.49 11.90 -13.22
C ARG A 177 -6.37 10.91 -13.98
N MET A 178 -6.59 9.71 -13.46
CA MET A 178 -7.48 8.71 -14.08
C MET A 178 -8.93 9.18 -14.11
N TYR A 179 -9.40 9.83 -13.04
CA TYR A 179 -10.77 10.35 -12.91
C TYR A 179 -10.97 11.78 -13.41
N ARG A 180 -9.90 12.44 -13.88
CA ARG A 180 -9.89 13.83 -14.35
C ARG A 180 -10.39 14.80 -13.28
N MET A 181 -10.00 14.58 -12.03
CA MET A 181 -10.25 15.49 -10.92
C MET A 181 -9.15 16.53 -10.83
N ASP A 182 -9.52 17.77 -10.50
CA ASP A 182 -8.56 18.75 -10.01
C ASP A 182 -7.98 18.27 -8.67
N CYS A 183 -6.68 18.42 -8.50
CA CYS A 183 -5.93 17.85 -7.38
C CYS A 183 -4.97 18.90 -6.84
N GLU A 184 -5.29 19.45 -5.67
CA GLU A 184 -4.47 20.45 -4.99
C GLU A 184 -3.61 19.79 -3.93
N THR A 185 -2.29 19.97 -4.06
CA THR A 185 -1.33 19.50 -3.08
C THR A 185 -1.20 20.52 -1.95
N ILE A 186 -1.54 20.12 -0.74
CA ILE A 186 -1.15 20.88 0.44
C ILE A 186 0.32 20.55 0.71
N ALA A 187 1.11 21.60 0.97
CA ALA A 187 2.56 21.52 1.21
C ALA A 187 2.88 20.60 2.40
N SER A 188 4.15 20.46 2.79
CA SER A 188 4.50 19.55 3.87
C SER A 188 5.66 20.07 4.73
N LEU A 189 5.49 20.04 6.05
CA LEU A 189 6.55 20.41 6.99
C LEU A 189 7.83 19.57 6.79
N ALA A 190 8.94 19.99 7.42
CA ALA A 190 10.13 19.14 7.58
C ALA A 190 9.80 17.81 8.30
N THR A 191 8.72 17.80 9.08
CA THR A 191 8.06 16.56 9.48
C THR A 191 7.27 16.00 8.30
N GLY A 192 6.19 16.66 7.77
CA GLY A 192 5.54 16.61 6.41
C GLY A 192 4.27 15.80 5.94
N GLU A 193 3.09 15.83 6.60
CA GLU A 193 1.77 15.71 5.95
C GLU A 193 1.38 17.16 5.60
N MET A 194 0.13 17.36 5.23
CA MET A 194 -0.48 18.60 4.75
C MET A 194 -0.20 19.80 5.67
N ASP A 195 0.84 20.59 5.38
CA ASP A 195 1.24 21.84 6.04
C ASP A 195 0.04 22.72 6.38
N TRP A 196 -0.27 22.93 7.67
CA TRP A 196 -0.78 22.00 8.71
C TRP A 196 -0.04 20.68 9.24
N THR A 197 1.07 20.15 8.68
CA THR A 197 2.20 19.28 9.24
C THR A 197 2.30 17.71 9.04
N THR A 198 3.52 17.06 9.23
CA THR A 198 3.99 15.61 9.58
C THR A 198 4.18 14.31 8.62
N PHE A 199 5.35 13.79 8.15
CA PHE A 199 5.53 12.87 6.95
C PHE A 199 5.87 11.39 7.18
N LYS A 200 6.10 10.67 6.06
CA LYS A 200 6.70 9.31 5.91
C LYS A 200 6.47 8.44 7.14
N GLY A 201 5.18 8.27 7.46
CA GLY A 201 4.70 7.43 8.54
C GLY A 201 4.13 8.17 9.75
N ALA A 202 3.76 9.45 9.64
CA ALA A 202 2.84 10.07 10.58
C ALA A 202 1.38 9.99 10.10
N ILE A 203 0.51 10.72 10.78
CA ILE A 203 -0.93 10.53 10.87
C ILE A 203 -1.59 11.92 10.97
N ASP A 204 -2.30 12.34 9.91
CA ASP A 204 -2.98 13.64 9.85
C ASP A 204 -3.90 13.88 11.05
N ASP A 205 -3.92 15.10 11.60
CA ASP A 205 -4.91 15.46 12.62
C ASP A 205 -6.29 15.66 11.98
N LEU A 206 -7.07 14.57 11.98
CA LEU A 206 -8.43 14.55 11.46
C LEU A 206 -9.38 15.51 12.20
N ASP A 207 -9.15 15.83 13.47
CA ASP A 207 -9.97 16.83 14.17
C ASP A 207 -9.66 18.24 13.68
N LEU A 208 -8.37 18.57 13.45
CA LEU A 208 -7.97 19.83 12.82
C LEU A 208 -8.52 19.95 11.38
N VAL A 209 -8.46 18.88 10.59
CA VAL A 209 -9.01 18.86 9.21
C VAL A 209 -10.52 19.14 9.21
N ILE A 210 -11.28 18.48 10.10
CA ILE A 210 -12.73 18.70 10.21
C ILE A 210 -13.02 20.13 10.68
N GLN A 211 -12.34 20.62 11.72
CA GLN A 211 -12.51 21.98 12.22
C GLN A 211 -12.22 23.02 11.14
N THR A 212 -11.14 22.84 10.37
CA THR A 212 -10.77 23.75 9.27
C THR A 212 -11.86 23.81 8.20
N LEU A 213 -12.44 22.67 7.82
CA LEU A 213 -13.56 22.63 6.86
C LEU A 213 -14.82 23.31 7.41
N GLU A 214 -15.17 23.05 8.67
CA GLU A 214 -16.32 23.68 9.33
C GLU A 214 -16.12 25.20 9.52
N ASP A 215 -14.91 25.67 9.85
CA ASP A 215 -14.53 27.10 9.97
C ASP A 215 -14.52 27.84 8.63
N CYS A 216 -14.17 27.15 7.53
CA CYS A 216 -14.34 27.66 6.16
C CYS A 216 -15.81 27.69 5.70
N GLY A 217 -16.76 27.24 6.52
CA GLY A 217 -18.20 27.27 6.25
C GLY A 217 -18.73 26.10 5.43
N PHE A 218 -17.96 25.02 5.25
CA PHE A 218 -18.45 23.82 4.57
C PHE A 218 -19.31 22.96 5.50
N SER A 219 -20.55 22.67 5.09
CA SER A 219 -21.37 21.67 5.76
C SER A 219 -20.92 20.24 5.42
N ARG A 220 -21.31 19.27 6.25
CA ARG A 220 -20.82 17.86 6.20
C ARG A 220 -21.21 17.07 4.95
N ASP A 221 -22.12 17.60 4.15
CA ASP A 221 -22.54 17.11 2.84
C ASP A 221 -21.73 17.72 1.68
N GLN A 222 -20.91 18.75 1.94
CA GLN A 222 -20.07 19.42 0.94
C GLN A 222 -18.62 18.90 0.92
N PHE A 223 -18.25 17.97 1.82
CA PHE A 223 -16.93 17.35 1.84
C PHE A 223 -17.00 15.83 2.05
N TYR A 224 -15.97 15.14 1.57
CA TYR A 224 -15.81 13.69 1.74
C TYR A 224 -14.37 13.39 2.17
N ILE A 225 -14.20 12.84 3.38
CA ILE A 225 -12.88 12.51 3.92
C ILE A 225 -12.61 11.02 3.69
N HIS A 226 -11.54 10.72 2.94
CA HIS A 226 -10.96 9.39 2.83
C HIS A 226 -9.70 9.29 3.68
N CYS A 227 -9.60 8.25 4.52
CA CYS A 227 -8.37 7.94 5.25
C CYS A 227 -7.57 6.86 4.50
N ASP A 228 -6.44 7.22 3.89
CA ASP A 228 -5.45 6.21 3.44
C ASP A 228 -4.70 5.67 4.66
N ALA A 229 -5.20 4.57 5.21
CA ALA A 229 -4.61 3.89 6.35
C ALA A 229 -3.83 2.64 5.91
N ALA A 230 -3.26 2.63 4.70
CA ALA A 230 -2.65 1.45 4.09
C ALA A 230 -1.62 0.72 4.97
N ILE A 231 -0.89 1.45 5.83
CA ILE A 231 0.03 0.89 6.84
C ILE A 231 -0.50 1.16 8.25
N SER A 232 -0.85 2.42 8.52
CA SER A 232 -1.28 2.94 9.81
C SER A 232 -2.55 2.29 10.35
N GLY A 233 -3.39 1.71 9.49
CA GLY A 233 -4.64 1.05 9.88
C GLY A 233 -4.50 -0.22 10.73
N PHE A 234 -3.29 -0.76 10.85
CA PHE A 234 -2.95 -1.82 11.82
C PHE A 234 -2.10 -1.32 12.99
N ILE A 235 -1.71 -0.05 13.02
CA ILE A 235 -0.84 0.55 14.04
C ILE A 235 -1.68 1.43 14.96
N VAL A 236 -2.31 2.45 14.39
CA VAL A 236 -3.01 3.54 15.08
C VAL A 236 -4.13 3.03 16.01
N PRO A 237 -4.97 2.06 15.62
CA PRO A 237 -6.00 1.52 16.53
C PRO A 237 -5.47 0.83 17.81
N PHE A 238 -4.17 0.54 17.88
CA PHE A 238 -3.52 -0.08 19.05
C PHE A 238 -2.61 0.89 19.82
N LEU A 239 -2.49 2.15 19.37
CA LEU A 239 -1.76 3.20 20.08
C LEU A 239 -2.63 3.83 21.17
N LYS A 240 -2.25 3.64 22.44
CA LYS A 240 -3.02 4.15 23.61
C LYS A 240 -3.23 5.67 23.63
N GLN A 241 -2.35 6.43 22.98
CA GLN A 241 -2.33 7.89 22.97
C GLN A 241 -2.75 8.50 21.62
N ALA A 242 -3.01 7.68 20.58
CA ALA A 242 -3.33 8.23 19.27
C ALA A 242 -4.76 8.78 19.19
N PRO A 243 -5.02 9.78 18.31
CA PRO A 243 -6.38 10.22 18.01
C PRO A 243 -7.25 9.06 17.50
N LYS A 244 -8.55 9.11 17.79
CA LYS A 244 -9.49 8.02 17.43
C LYS A 244 -10.06 8.20 16.02
N PHE A 245 -9.29 7.77 15.02
CA PHE A 245 -9.75 7.64 13.63
C PHE A 245 -10.79 6.52 13.55
N THR A 246 -12.06 6.89 13.53
CA THR A 246 -13.20 5.96 13.51
C THR A 246 -14.38 6.59 12.77
N PHE A 247 -15.33 5.78 12.30
CA PHE A 247 -16.57 6.23 11.65
C PHE A 247 -17.54 6.97 12.58
N LYS A 248 -17.19 7.17 13.85
CA LYS A 248 -17.83 8.16 14.74
C LYS A 248 -17.57 9.61 14.31
N LYS A 249 -16.48 9.84 13.58
CA LYS A 249 -16.16 11.10 12.90
C LYS A 249 -16.77 11.08 11.48
N PRO A 250 -16.98 12.24 10.81
CA PRO A 250 -17.54 12.33 9.45
C PRO A 250 -16.63 11.80 8.33
N ILE A 251 -15.76 10.81 8.59
CA ILE A 251 -15.03 10.09 7.55
C ILE A 251 -16.02 9.33 6.65
N GLY A 252 -15.71 9.28 5.37
CA GLY A 252 -16.50 8.59 4.36
C GLY A 252 -15.99 7.20 4.02
N SER A 253 -14.68 6.99 4.05
CA SER A 253 -14.07 5.67 3.85
C SER A 253 -12.66 5.57 4.43
N VAL A 254 -12.18 4.34 4.56
CA VAL A 254 -10.81 4.02 4.95
C VAL A 254 -10.27 2.86 4.11
N SER A 255 -9.00 2.93 3.71
CA SER A 255 -8.28 1.84 3.05
C SER A 255 -7.18 1.27 3.96
N ILE A 256 -6.97 -0.05 3.90
CA ILE A 256 -5.90 -0.74 4.65
C ILE A 256 -5.23 -1.75 3.72
N SER A 257 -3.90 -1.90 3.76
CA SER A 257 -3.19 -2.95 2.99
C SER A 257 -2.80 -4.11 3.91
N GLY A 258 -3.40 -5.29 3.69
CA GLY A 258 -3.11 -6.49 4.47
C GLY A 258 -1.71 -7.05 4.26
N HIS A 259 -1.15 -6.89 3.06
CA HIS A 259 0.21 -7.33 2.74
C HIS A 259 1.32 -6.44 3.34
N LYS A 260 0.99 -5.29 3.95
CA LYS A 260 1.96 -4.37 4.56
C LYS A 260 2.29 -4.78 5.99
N PHE A 261 1.63 -4.20 7.00
CA PHE A 261 1.92 -4.48 8.42
C PHE A 261 1.55 -5.90 8.85
N LEU A 262 0.34 -6.35 8.50
CA LEU A 262 -0.20 -7.66 8.92
C LEU A 262 0.59 -8.82 8.30
N GLY A 263 0.99 -8.68 7.04
CA GLY A 263 1.80 -9.65 6.29
C GLY A 263 0.94 -10.65 5.53
N CYS A 264 1.13 -10.72 4.21
CA CYS A 264 0.45 -11.65 3.32
C CYS A 264 1.37 -11.96 2.13
N PRO A 265 1.48 -13.22 1.66
CA PRO A 265 2.36 -13.59 0.55
C PRO A 265 1.88 -13.07 -0.82
N MET A 266 0.73 -12.40 -0.89
CA MET A 266 0.17 -11.78 -2.09
C MET A 266 -0.35 -10.37 -1.77
N PRO A 267 -0.30 -9.42 -2.72
CA PRO A 267 -0.93 -8.12 -2.55
C PRO A 267 -2.43 -8.24 -2.25
N CYS A 268 -2.84 -7.67 -1.13
CA CYS A 268 -4.23 -7.58 -0.71
C CYS A 268 -4.48 -6.35 0.18
N GLY A 269 -5.73 -5.92 0.27
CA GLY A 269 -6.18 -4.81 1.09
C GLY A 269 -7.66 -4.90 1.42
N VAL A 270 -8.17 -3.87 2.08
CA VAL A 270 -9.59 -3.70 2.41
C VAL A 270 -9.96 -2.25 2.12
N LEU A 271 -11.10 -2.05 1.46
CA LEU A 271 -11.86 -0.80 1.55
C LEU A 271 -13.00 -1.00 2.54
N LEU A 272 -13.22 -0.01 3.39
CA LEU A 272 -14.42 0.11 4.23
C LEU A 272 -15.01 1.51 4.05
N THR A 273 -16.33 1.61 3.85
CA THR A 273 -17.05 2.86 3.64
C THR A 273 -18.46 2.80 4.26
N ARG A 274 -19.17 3.92 4.28
CA ARG A 274 -20.58 3.97 4.69
C ARG A 274 -21.44 3.40 3.58
N LYS A 275 -22.26 2.41 3.92
CA LYS A 275 -23.19 1.72 3.02
C LYS A 275 -24.07 2.68 2.21
N ARG A 276 -24.53 3.76 2.85
CA ARG A 276 -25.35 4.82 2.22
C ARG A 276 -24.74 5.40 0.93
N TYR A 277 -23.42 5.42 0.79
CA TYR A 277 -22.76 5.93 -0.42
C TYR A 277 -22.77 4.90 -1.56
N ILE A 278 -22.64 3.62 -1.23
CA ILE A 278 -22.81 2.52 -2.20
C ILE A 278 -24.28 2.43 -2.64
N ASP A 279 -25.23 2.60 -1.71
CA ASP A 279 -26.66 2.63 -2.02
C ASP A 279 -27.03 3.80 -2.95
N MET A 280 -26.33 4.94 -2.88
CA MET A 280 -26.50 6.07 -3.80
C MET A 280 -26.01 5.74 -5.22
N LEU A 281 -24.79 5.19 -5.36
CA LEU A 281 -24.26 4.73 -6.67
C LEU A 281 -25.16 3.68 -7.31
N SER A 282 -25.58 2.70 -6.51
CA SER A 282 -26.33 1.51 -6.93
C SER A 282 -27.66 1.82 -7.60
N ARG A 283 -28.26 2.99 -7.34
CA ARG A 283 -29.54 3.42 -7.93
C ARG A 283 -29.44 3.90 -9.38
N SER A 284 -28.23 3.99 -9.95
CA SER A 284 -28.00 4.56 -11.28
C SER A 284 -27.93 3.53 -12.44
N ILE A 285 -27.97 2.22 -12.15
CA ILE A 285 -27.73 1.17 -13.14
C ILE A 285 -28.90 0.16 -13.15
N GLU A 286 -29.95 0.46 -13.92
CA GLU A 286 -31.20 -0.30 -13.91
C GLU A 286 -31.21 -1.55 -14.82
N TYR A 287 -30.25 -1.69 -15.74
CA TYR A 287 -30.29 -2.71 -16.81
C TYR A 287 -29.36 -3.92 -16.61
N ILE A 288 -28.49 -3.92 -15.59
CA ILE A 288 -27.57 -5.04 -15.31
C ILE A 288 -28.13 -5.84 -14.13
N ALA A 289 -28.35 -7.15 -14.30
CA ALA A 289 -28.94 -8.03 -13.29
C ALA A 289 -28.09 -8.22 -12.01
N THR A 290 -26.90 -7.61 -11.98
CA THR A 290 -26.01 -7.51 -10.82
C THR A 290 -25.52 -6.07 -10.72
N ILE A 291 -25.66 -5.47 -9.55
CA ILE A 291 -25.06 -4.18 -9.25
C ILE A 291 -23.56 -4.42 -9.08
N ASP A 292 -22.74 -3.93 -10.02
CA ASP A 292 -21.28 -4.03 -9.92
C ASP A 292 -20.77 -2.99 -8.91
N THR A 293 -20.77 -3.38 -7.63
CA THR A 293 -20.36 -2.52 -6.51
C THR A 293 -18.84 -2.50 -6.29
N THR A 294 -18.04 -3.10 -7.18
CA THR A 294 -16.59 -3.30 -7.01
C THR A 294 -15.79 -2.83 -8.22
N ILE A 295 -14.54 -2.37 -8.02
CA ILE A 295 -13.70 -1.95 -9.16
C ILE A 295 -13.22 -3.15 -10.01
N ALA A 296 -12.95 -4.28 -9.36
CA ALA A 296 -12.53 -5.50 -10.03
C ALA A 296 -13.71 -6.47 -10.14
N GLY A 297 -14.09 -6.87 -11.35
CA GLY A 297 -15.19 -7.82 -11.57
C GLY A 297 -14.87 -9.21 -11.02
N SER A 298 -13.82 -9.86 -11.52
CA SER A 298 -13.26 -11.07 -10.89
C SER A 298 -12.30 -10.68 -9.77
N ARG A 299 -12.45 -11.29 -8.60
CA ARG A 299 -11.74 -10.90 -7.37
C ARG A 299 -11.06 -12.10 -6.71
N ASN A 300 -9.89 -11.86 -6.12
CA ASN A 300 -9.04 -12.89 -5.52
C ASN A 300 -9.79 -13.65 -4.41
N GLY A 301 -10.10 -14.93 -4.64
CA GLY A 301 -10.78 -15.77 -3.64
C GLY A 301 -9.87 -16.31 -2.54
N HIS A 302 -8.54 -16.25 -2.68
CA HIS A 302 -7.60 -16.72 -1.66
C HIS A 302 -7.31 -15.65 -0.61
N SER A 303 -7.10 -14.39 -1.02
CA SER A 303 -6.67 -13.33 -0.09
C SER A 303 -7.60 -13.09 1.12
N PRO A 304 -8.94 -13.23 1.04
CA PRO A 304 -9.81 -13.15 2.21
C PRO A 304 -9.54 -14.26 3.24
N ILE A 305 -9.24 -15.47 2.78
CA ILE A 305 -8.92 -16.62 3.66
C ILE A 305 -7.60 -16.38 4.38
N PHE A 306 -6.59 -15.86 3.67
CA PHE A 306 -5.28 -15.54 4.26
C PHE A 306 -5.42 -14.44 5.32
N LEU A 307 -6.13 -13.35 5.01
CA LEU A 307 -6.42 -12.28 5.97
C LEU A 307 -7.19 -12.81 7.19
N TRP A 308 -8.26 -13.57 6.97
CA TRP A 308 -9.04 -14.18 8.05
C TRP A 308 -8.17 -15.07 8.95
N TYR A 309 -7.30 -15.90 8.36
CA TYR A 309 -6.45 -16.84 9.07
C TYR A 309 -5.45 -16.13 10.00
N VAL A 310 -4.72 -15.14 9.51
CA VAL A 310 -3.74 -14.40 10.34
C VAL A 310 -4.43 -13.52 11.41
N LEU A 311 -5.61 -12.97 11.11
CA LEU A 311 -6.41 -12.22 12.09
C LEU A 311 -6.89 -13.14 13.23
N ASN A 312 -7.23 -14.39 12.95
CA ASN A 312 -7.57 -15.38 13.98
C ASN A 312 -6.35 -15.87 14.77
N ILE A 313 -5.19 -16.09 14.12
CA ILE A 313 -3.95 -16.48 14.81
C ILE A 313 -3.47 -15.39 15.78
N LYS A 314 -3.41 -14.13 15.33
CA LYS A 314 -2.88 -13.03 16.15
C LYS A 314 -3.93 -12.52 17.13
N GLY A 315 -5.18 -12.36 16.67
CA GLY A 315 -6.20 -11.60 17.39
C GLY A 315 -5.77 -10.16 17.69
N ARG A 316 -6.60 -9.42 18.43
CA ARG A 316 -6.26 -8.04 18.83
C ARG A 316 -5.01 -7.96 19.72
N LYS A 317 -4.85 -8.88 20.67
CA LYS A 317 -3.70 -8.92 21.59
C LYS A 317 -2.37 -9.26 20.91
N GLY A 318 -2.38 -10.08 19.84
CA GLY A 318 -1.18 -10.36 19.06
C GLY A 318 -0.75 -9.16 18.23
N LEU A 319 -1.71 -8.49 17.60
CA LEU A 319 -1.47 -7.26 16.83
C LEU A 319 -0.96 -6.11 17.72
N GLU A 320 -1.55 -5.92 18.91
CA GLU A 320 -1.07 -4.94 19.90
C GLU A 320 0.40 -5.18 20.28
N LYS A 321 0.79 -6.44 20.51
CA LYS A 321 2.19 -6.83 20.79
C LYS A 321 3.12 -6.63 19.59
N ASP A 322 2.66 -6.90 18.37
CA ASP A 322 3.44 -6.64 17.16
C ASP A 322 3.70 -5.13 16.99
N VAL A 323 2.67 -4.29 17.21
CA VAL A 323 2.78 -2.82 17.19
C VAL A 323 3.75 -2.33 18.26
N GLU A 324 3.60 -2.76 19.51
CA GLU A 324 4.50 -2.42 20.61
C GLU A 324 5.95 -2.79 20.30
N LYS A 325 6.18 -4.01 19.78
CA LYS A 325 7.52 -4.47 19.37
C LYS A 325 8.10 -3.62 18.24
N CYS A 326 7.31 -3.24 17.24
CA CYS A 326 7.75 -2.35 16.16
C CYS A 326 8.13 -0.95 16.66
N LEU A 327 7.37 -0.38 17.61
CA LEU A 327 7.67 0.92 18.23
C LEU A 327 8.93 0.87 19.11
N ILE A 328 9.13 -0.20 19.87
CA ILE A 328 10.36 -0.41 20.65
C ILE A 328 11.56 -0.51 19.71
N ASN A 329 11.43 -1.28 18.61
CA ASN A 329 12.50 -1.45 17.63
C ASN A 329 12.82 -0.16 16.85
N SER A 330 11.83 0.65 16.48
CA SER A 330 12.05 1.93 15.79
C SER A 330 12.79 2.92 16.69
N ARG A 331 12.36 3.05 17.95
CA ARG A 331 13.03 3.86 18.98
C ARG A 331 14.47 3.38 19.21
N TYR A 332 14.67 2.08 19.38
CA TYR A 332 16.01 1.48 19.52
C TYR A 332 16.90 1.80 18.32
N LEU A 333 16.42 1.61 17.09
CA LEU A 333 17.20 1.87 15.87
C LEU A 333 17.63 3.35 15.79
N ARG A 334 16.69 4.28 15.98
CA ARG A 334 17.00 5.72 16.06
C ARG A 334 18.06 6.01 17.11
N ASP A 335 17.91 5.47 18.31
CA ASP A 335 18.82 5.76 19.43
C ASP A 335 20.21 5.16 19.20
N ARG A 336 20.32 4.03 18.49
CA ARG A 336 21.59 3.46 18.02
C ARG A 336 22.23 4.30 16.90
N LEU A 337 21.45 4.81 15.95
CA LEU A 337 21.94 5.69 14.88
C LEU A 337 22.46 7.01 15.45
N LYS A 338 21.71 7.66 16.35
CA LYS A 338 22.16 8.88 17.04
C LYS A 338 23.45 8.65 17.84
N LYS A 339 23.59 7.52 18.55
CA LYS A 339 24.83 7.15 19.26
C LYS A 339 26.02 6.89 18.33
N ALA A 340 25.76 6.55 17.06
CA ALA A 340 26.79 6.39 16.03
C ALA A 340 27.09 7.71 15.27
N GLY A 341 26.49 8.84 15.66
CA GLY A 341 26.66 10.13 14.98
C GLY A 341 25.88 10.28 13.67
N ILE A 342 24.95 9.37 13.37
CA ILE A 342 24.14 9.39 12.14
C ILE A 342 22.83 10.16 12.40
N SER A 343 22.54 11.16 11.57
CA SER A 343 21.28 11.90 11.66
C SER A 343 20.10 10.99 11.36
N SER A 344 19.11 11.03 12.25
CA SER A 344 17.92 10.18 12.19
C SER A 344 16.69 10.84 12.81
N MET A 345 15.56 10.61 12.17
CA MET A 345 14.23 11.10 12.50
C MET A 345 13.26 9.93 12.69
N LEU A 346 12.32 10.09 13.61
CA LEU A 346 11.25 9.15 13.91
C LEU A 346 10.08 9.93 14.50
N ASN A 347 8.95 9.93 13.82
CA ASN A 347 7.71 10.48 14.37
C ASN A 347 7.23 9.57 15.51
N GLU A 348 6.68 10.14 16.59
CA GLU A 348 6.48 9.43 17.86
C GLU A 348 5.55 8.19 17.75
N MET A 349 4.56 8.28 16.87
CA MET A 349 3.58 7.24 16.56
C MET A 349 4.00 6.32 15.38
N SER A 350 5.17 6.57 14.78
CA SER A 350 5.66 5.83 13.60
C SER A 350 6.51 4.61 13.97
N ILE A 351 6.51 3.63 13.07
CA ILE A 351 7.43 2.47 13.11
C ILE A 351 8.60 2.63 12.12
N THR A 352 8.64 3.73 11.36
CA THR A 352 9.66 4.02 10.34
C THR A 352 10.68 5.02 10.85
N VAL A 353 11.96 4.64 10.84
CA VAL A 353 13.07 5.56 11.10
C VAL A 353 13.62 6.05 9.76
N VAL A 354 13.65 7.36 9.55
CA VAL A 354 14.30 7.99 8.40
C VAL A 354 15.69 8.43 8.84
N PHE A 355 16.72 8.15 8.03
CA PHE A 355 18.10 8.49 8.33
C PHE A 355 18.90 8.71 7.05
N GLU A 356 20.12 9.24 7.18
CA GLU A 356 21.02 9.49 6.06
C GLU A 356 21.22 8.24 5.18
N ARG A 357 21.10 8.41 3.86
CA ARG A 357 21.33 7.31 2.91
C ARG A 357 22.77 6.82 3.05
N PRO A 358 23.02 5.53 3.38
CA PRO A 358 24.36 5.00 3.46
C PRO A 358 25.11 5.19 2.14
N ARG A 359 26.39 5.55 2.22
CA ARG A 359 27.26 5.61 1.04
C ARG A 359 27.35 4.20 0.43
N THR A 360 27.27 4.10 -0.89
CA THR A 360 27.42 2.81 -1.60
C THR A 360 28.83 2.27 -1.41
N ALA A 361 28.99 0.95 -1.40
CA ALA A 361 30.28 0.29 -1.16
C ALA A 361 31.41 0.76 -2.10
N SER A 362 31.07 1.27 -3.28
CA SER A 362 31.99 1.93 -4.22
C SER A 362 32.79 3.10 -3.63
N SER A 363 32.29 3.80 -2.61
CA SER A 363 33.01 4.95 -2.02
C SER A 363 34.12 4.57 -1.03
N PHE A 364 34.31 3.28 -0.72
CA PHE A 364 35.40 2.81 0.15
C PHE A 364 36.67 2.45 -0.63
N ALA A 365 36.60 2.34 -1.96
CA ALA A 365 37.71 1.89 -2.80
C ALA A 365 38.78 2.96 -3.12
N THR A 366 38.53 4.24 -2.82
CA THR A 366 39.44 5.36 -3.15
C THR A 366 40.12 5.99 -1.92
N GLY A 367 39.98 5.38 -0.73
CA GLY A 367 40.55 5.87 0.52
C GLY A 367 42.02 5.53 0.73
N ASN A 368 42.88 5.80 -0.27
CA ASN A 368 44.32 5.54 -0.15
C ASN A 368 45.08 6.77 0.39
N SER A 369 45.54 6.67 1.64
CA SER A 369 46.72 7.32 2.23
C SER A 369 47.13 8.74 1.78
N SER A 370 46.97 9.72 2.68
CA SER A 370 48.03 10.70 2.98
C SER A 370 47.85 11.28 4.39
N VAL A 371 48.93 11.23 5.17
CA VAL A 371 49.16 12.04 6.38
C VAL A 371 49.49 13.47 5.97
#